data_AF-A0A7C4VAP4-F1
#
_entry.id   AF-A0A7C4VAP4-F1
#
_cell.length_a   1.000
_cell.length_b   1.000
_cell.length_c   1.000
_cell.angle_alpha   90.00
_cell.angle_beta   90.00
_cell.angle_gamma   90.00
#
_symmetry.space_group_name_H-M   'P 1'
#
loop_
_entity.id
_entity.type
_entity.pdbx_description
1 polymer ?
#
loop_
_entity_poly.entity_id
_entity_poly.type
_entity_poly.pdbx_seq_one_letter_code
_entity_poly.pdbx_strand_id
1 'polypeptide(L)'
;MRIIAAAVIVAYLVSCAPPEAEPPPDPDAAVQLGEAETLPRVLPAPSAERARYVGRWAASQDGCADPAWRFEERSVVTRGEVACEFNDVRLTNTGYTIQATCTAEGPPTPQTIQLSFAESARAMLVSGGPWAPIGLIYCGPLQ
;
A
#
# COMPACT_ATOMS: atom_id res chain seq x y z
N MET A 1 26.18 -57.85 42.97
CA MET A 1 25.52 -57.42 44.22
C MET A 1 24.31 -56.57 43.82
N ARG A 2 23.10 -57.08 44.05
CA ARG A 2 21.82 -56.41 43.73
C ARG A 2 21.48 -55.44 44.85
N ILE A 3 21.12 -54.20 44.53
CA ILE A 3 20.35 -53.31 45.43
C ILE A 3 19.24 -52.64 44.59
N ILE A 4 18.08 -52.55 45.22
CA ILE A 4 16.73 -52.33 44.72
C ILE A 4 16.33 -50.85 44.86
N ALA A 5 15.55 -50.37 43.88
CA ALA A 5 14.52 -49.31 43.87
C ALA A 5 14.69 -47.99 44.66
N ALA A 6 14.36 -46.87 44.00
CA ALA A 6 13.23 -46.01 44.37
C ALA A 6 12.95 -44.99 43.26
N ALA A 7 11.70 -44.95 42.80
CA ALA A 7 11.17 -43.90 41.93
C ALA A 7 10.93 -42.63 42.75
N VAL A 8 11.30 -41.47 42.22
CA VAL A 8 10.84 -40.17 42.71
C VAL A 8 10.21 -39.43 41.53
N ILE A 9 8.87 -39.40 41.55
CA ILE A 9 8.03 -38.59 40.67
C ILE A 9 8.09 -37.17 41.21
N VAL A 10 8.74 -36.24 40.49
CA VAL A 10 8.66 -34.81 40.79
C VAL A 10 7.53 -34.21 39.95
N ALA A 11 6.40 -33.99 40.60
CA ALA A 11 5.30 -33.21 40.06
C ALA A 11 5.69 -31.72 40.09
N TYR A 12 5.89 -31.12 38.93
CA TYR A 12 6.00 -29.66 38.81
C TYR A 12 4.59 -29.07 38.95
N LEU A 13 4.30 -28.50 40.12
CA LEU A 13 3.15 -27.62 40.29
C LEU A 13 3.46 -26.29 39.59
N VAL A 14 2.95 -26.12 38.37
CA VAL A 14 2.83 -24.81 37.73
C VAL A 14 1.85 -24.01 38.58
N SER A 15 2.37 -23.07 39.37
CA SER A 15 1.58 -22.07 40.06
C SER A 15 1.02 -21.11 39.01
N CYS A 16 -0.26 -21.26 38.66
CA CYS A 16 -1.04 -20.20 38.03
C CYS A 16 -1.06 -18.99 38.97
N ALA A 17 -0.31 -17.94 38.64
CA ALA A 17 -0.53 -16.64 39.23
C ALA A 17 -1.95 -16.16 38.86
N PRO A 18 -2.69 -15.52 39.79
CA PRO A 18 -3.97 -14.90 39.47
C PRO A 18 -3.74 -13.79 38.43
N PRO A 19 -4.68 -13.56 37.50
CA PRO A 19 -4.59 -12.45 36.57
C PRO A 19 -4.55 -11.15 37.37
N GLU A 20 -3.44 -10.44 37.29
CA GLU A 20 -3.30 -9.08 37.81
C GLU A 20 -4.39 -8.24 37.11
N ALA A 21 -5.26 -7.62 37.91
CA ALA A 21 -6.35 -6.82 37.38
C ALA A 21 -5.75 -5.74 36.48
N GLU A 22 -6.09 -5.76 35.19
CA GLU A 22 -5.66 -4.74 34.25
C GLU A 22 -6.03 -3.37 34.84
N PRO A 23 -5.06 -2.44 34.97
CA PRO A 23 -5.36 -1.12 35.47
C PRO A 23 -6.46 -0.51 34.59
N PRO A 24 -7.44 0.19 35.18
CA PRO A 24 -8.53 0.77 34.41
C PRO A 24 -7.94 1.65 33.30
N PRO A 25 -8.52 1.61 32.08
CA PRO A 25 -8.00 2.38 30.97
C PRO A 25 -7.90 3.84 31.37
N ASP A 26 -6.70 4.41 31.24
CA ASP A 26 -6.44 5.81 31.52
C ASP A 26 -7.30 6.67 30.57
N PRO A 27 -8.29 7.41 31.08
CA PRO A 27 -9.16 8.23 30.24
C PRO A 27 -8.39 9.35 29.53
N ASP A 28 -7.20 9.74 30.03
CA ASP A 28 -6.35 10.77 29.44
C ASP A 28 -5.46 10.22 28.31
N ALA A 29 -5.27 8.91 28.21
CA ALA A 29 -4.53 8.29 27.11
C ALA A 29 -5.26 8.42 25.76
N ALA A 30 -6.61 8.43 25.79
CA ALA A 30 -7.43 8.66 24.59
C ALA A 30 -7.37 10.11 24.10
N VAL A 31 -7.08 11.07 24.98
CA VAL A 31 -7.01 12.51 24.67
C VAL A 31 -5.68 12.88 23.99
N GLN A 32 -4.61 12.11 24.20
CA GLN A 32 -3.30 12.37 23.59
C GLN A 32 -3.13 11.79 22.18
N LEU A 33 -4.08 10.97 21.72
CA LEU A 33 -4.21 10.62 20.32
C LEU A 33 -4.98 11.75 19.66
N GLY A 34 -4.27 12.78 19.20
CA GLY A 34 -4.88 13.90 18.47
C GLY A 34 -5.86 13.40 17.42
N GLU A 35 -6.92 14.19 17.18
CA GLU A 35 -8.00 13.86 16.23
C GLU A 35 -7.41 13.22 14.97
N ALA A 36 -7.85 12.00 14.66
CA ALA A 36 -7.48 11.32 13.43
C ALA A 36 -7.89 12.24 12.26
N GLU A 37 -6.91 12.94 11.70
CA GLU A 37 -7.15 13.92 10.65
C GLU A 37 -7.87 13.18 9.51
N THR A 38 -9.14 13.49 9.35
CA THR A 38 -10.00 12.83 8.38
C THR A 38 -9.67 13.45 7.03
N LEU A 39 -8.56 13.00 6.45
CA LEU A 39 -8.16 13.47 5.13
C LEU A 39 -9.24 13.03 4.14
N PRO A 40 -9.79 13.95 3.32
CA PRO A 40 -10.72 13.63 2.25
C PRO A 40 -9.95 12.91 1.13
N ARG A 41 -9.52 11.67 1.41
CA ARG A 41 -8.88 10.79 0.45
C ARG A 41 -9.96 9.91 -0.11
N VAL A 42 -10.41 10.23 -1.32
CA VAL A 42 -11.35 9.38 -2.04
C VAL A 42 -10.60 8.89 -3.26
N LEU A 43 -10.40 7.58 -3.36
CA LEU A 43 -9.98 6.98 -4.61
C LEU A 43 -10.98 7.39 -5.70
N PRO A 44 -10.54 7.61 -6.95
CA PRO A 44 -11.48 7.83 -8.04
C PRO A 44 -12.52 6.72 -8.05
N ALA A 45 -13.80 7.06 -8.14
CA ALA A 45 -14.83 6.03 -8.25
C ALA A 45 -14.59 5.22 -9.53
N PRO A 46 -14.84 3.90 -9.54
CA PRO A 46 -14.88 3.14 -10.78
C PRO A 46 -15.87 3.79 -11.76
N SER A 47 -15.46 4.02 -13.00
CA SER A 47 -16.30 4.59 -14.05
C SER A 47 -16.13 3.81 -15.35
N ALA A 48 -17.21 3.70 -16.14
CA ALA A 48 -17.16 3.07 -17.46
C ALA A 48 -16.52 3.99 -18.52
N GLU A 49 -16.54 5.30 -18.28
CA GLU A 49 -16.09 6.32 -19.23
C GLU A 49 -14.60 6.61 -19.11
N ARG A 50 -14.02 6.46 -17.91
CA ARG A 50 -12.63 6.77 -17.62
C ARG A 50 -12.01 5.71 -16.73
N ALA A 51 -10.82 5.26 -17.12
CA ALA A 51 -10.04 4.35 -16.31
C ALA A 51 -9.65 4.99 -14.96
N ARG A 52 -9.76 4.20 -13.89
CA ARG A 52 -9.62 4.69 -12.51
C ARG A 52 -8.22 5.23 -12.19
N TYR A 53 -7.20 4.78 -12.92
CA TYR A 53 -5.82 5.24 -12.74
C TYR A 53 -5.56 6.64 -13.30
N VAL A 54 -6.46 7.18 -14.13
CA VAL A 54 -6.24 8.48 -14.79
C VAL A 54 -6.32 9.62 -13.78
N GLY A 55 -5.25 10.42 -13.70
CA GLY A 55 -5.16 11.56 -12.80
C GLY A 55 -3.74 11.84 -12.32
N ARG A 56 -3.64 12.70 -11.30
CA ARG A 56 -2.40 13.03 -10.61
C ARG A 56 -2.30 12.21 -9.33
N TRP A 57 -1.09 11.73 -9.05
CA TRP A 57 -0.83 10.84 -7.93
C TRP A 57 0.49 11.21 -7.23
N ALA A 58 0.60 10.87 -5.94
CA ALA A 58 1.80 11.11 -5.16
C ALA A 58 2.03 9.98 -4.14
N ALA A 59 3.27 9.81 -3.68
CA ALA A 59 3.61 8.83 -2.65
C ALA A 59 3.18 9.26 -1.23
N SER A 60 2.87 10.54 -1.03
CA SER A 60 2.48 11.13 0.26
C SER A 60 1.54 12.31 0.06
N GLN A 61 0.91 12.77 1.15
CA GLN A 61 -0.01 13.91 1.15
C GLN A 61 0.68 15.21 0.72
N ASP A 62 1.86 15.49 1.27
CA ASP A 62 2.64 16.67 0.93
C ASP A 62 3.03 16.66 -0.56
N GLY A 63 3.25 15.47 -1.12
CA GLY A 63 3.51 15.29 -2.54
C GLY A 63 2.35 15.67 -3.45
N CYS A 64 1.12 15.83 -2.95
CA CYS A 64 0.02 16.29 -3.79
C CYS A 64 0.08 17.78 -4.15
N ALA A 65 0.91 18.58 -3.48
CA ALA A 65 1.19 19.96 -3.87
C ALA A 65 2.01 20.04 -5.17
N ASP A 66 2.88 19.06 -5.40
CA ASP A 66 3.67 18.88 -6.63
C ASP A 66 3.72 17.37 -6.99
N PRO A 67 2.63 16.83 -7.59
CA PRO A 67 2.46 15.39 -7.76
C PRO A 67 3.46 14.83 -8.76
N ALA A 68 4.31 13.94 -8.27
CA ALA A 68 5.36 13.32 -9.08
C ALA A 68 4.83 12.39 -10.17
N TRP A 69 3.58 11.92 -10.09
CA TRP A 69 3.02 10.96 -11.03
C TRP A 69 1.82 11.55 -11.77
N ARG A 70 1.87 11.51 -13.09
CA ARG A 70 0.77 11.88 -13.95
C ARG A 70 0.41 10.71 -14.85
N PHE A 71 -0.78 10.15 -14.63
CA PHE A 71 -1.33 9.07 -15.42
C PHE A 71 -2.39 9.62 -16.37
N GLU A 72 -2.15 9.50 -17.67
CA GLU A 72 -3.10 9.77 -18.74
C GLU A 72 -3.67 8.45 -19.25
N GLU A 73 -4.67 8.47 -20.13
CA GLU A 73 -5.29 7.23 -20.64
C GLU A 73 -4.29 6.30 -21.32
N ARG A 74 -3.27 6.89 -21.96
CA ARG A 74 -2.29 6.19 -22.79
C ARG A 74 -0.85 6.39 -22.33
N SER A 75 -0.59 7.03 -21.20
CA SER A 75 0.78 7.22 -20.73
C SER A 75 0.87 7.41 -19.22
N VAL A 76 2.07 7.24 -18.70
CA VAL A 76 2.47 7.73 -17.38
C VAL A 76 3.77 8.49 -17.50
N VAL A 77 3.84 9.63 -16.82
CA VAL A 77 5.07 10.39 -16.68
C VAL A 77 5.33 10.58 -15.19
N THR A 78 6.57 10.31 -14.77
CA THR A 78 7.06 10.71 -13.45
C THR A 78 7.67 12.12 -13.53
N ARG A 79 8.32 12.60 -12.49
CA ARG A 79 8.87 13.95 -12.42
C ARG A 79 10.18 14.11 -13.23
N GLY A 80 10.09 13.82 -14.53
CA GLY A 80 11.17 13.96 -15.52
C GLY A 80 12.11 12.77 -15.59
N GLU A 81 11.96 11.77 -14.72
CA GLU A 81 12.84 10.60 -14.71
C GLU A 81 12.37 9.51 -15.68
N VAL A 82 11.06 9.28 -15.78
CA VAL A 82 10.52 8.24 -16.64
C VAL A 82 9.24 8.67 -17.34
N ALA A 83 9.14 8.34 -18.62
CA ALA A 83 7.89 8.39 -19.39
C ALA A 83 7.60 7.02 -20.01
N CYS A 84 6.36 6.56 -19.94
CA CYS A 84 5.93 5.35 -20.61
C CYS A 84 4.67 5.57 -21.44
N GLU A 85 4.69 5.04 -22.66
CA GLU A 85 3.54 4.98 -23.57
C GLU A 85 2.83 3.62 -23.42
N PHE A 86 1.52 3.61 -23.31
CA PHE A 86 0.70 2.41 -23.10
C PHE A 86 0.25 1.80 -24.42
N ASN A 87 0.82 0.65 -24.74
CA ASN A 87 0.49 -0.12 -25.93
C ASN A 87 -0.83 -0.89 -25.76
N ASP A 88 -1.06 -1.48 -24.59
CA ASP A 88 -2.27 -2.24 -24.25
C ASP A 88 -2.64 -2.03 -22.78
N VAL A 89 -3.94 -1.86 -22.49
CA VAL A 89 -4.46 -1.68 -21.13
C VAL A 89 -5.58 -2.69 -20.93
N ARG A 90 -5.40 -3.60 -19.97
CA ARG A 90 -6.37 -4.64 -19.65
C ARG A 90 -6.86 -4.48 -18.22
N LEU A 91 -8.17 -4.39 -18.04
CA LEU A 91 -8.80 -4.44 -16.73
C LEU A 91 -8.65 -5.86 -16.14
N THR A 92 -8.37 -5.92 -14.83
CA THR A 92 -8.29 -7.15 -14.05
C THR A 92 -9.19 -7.06 -12.82
N ASN A 93 -9.28 -8.14 -12.04
CA ASN A 93 -10.07 -8.14 -10.81
C ASN A 93 -9.52 -7.17 -9.74
N THR A 94 -8.25 -6.77 -9.82
CA THR A 94 -7.59 -5.92 -8.81
C THR A 94 -7.27 -4.52 -9.31
N GLY A 95 -7.35 -4.27 -10.63
CA GLY A 95 -7.02 -3.01 -11.27
C GLY A 95 -6.70 -3.20 -12.74
N TYR A 96 -5.46 -2.96 -13.15
CA TYR A 96 -5.05 -2.98 -14.55
C TYR A 96 -3.72 -3.71 -14.75
N THR A 97 -3.58 -4.37 -15.90
CA THR A 97 -2.29 -4.79 -16.46
C THR A 97 -2.04 -4.00 -17.73
N ILE A 98 -0.89 -3.34 -17.81
CA ILE A 98 -0.56 -2.42 -18.88
C ILE A 98 0.74 -2.89 -19.53
N GLN A 99 0.70 -3.09 -20.85
CA GLN A 99 1.91 -3.24 -21.65
C GLN A 99 2.34 -1.85 -22.12
N ALA A 100 3.58 -1.48 -21.85
CA ALA A 100 4.08 -0.15 -22.10
C ALA A 100 5.48 -0.16 -22.71
N THR A 101 5.84 0.94 -23.36
CA THR A 101 7.22 1.22 -23.78
C THR A 101 7.71 2.39 -22.94
N CYS A 102 8.74 2.16 -22.12
CA CYS A 102 9.23 3.12 -21.13
C CYS A 102 10.61 3.67 -21.50
N THR A 103 10.77 4.98 -21.36
CA THR A 103 12.03 5.71 -21.51
C THR A 103 12.41 6.30 -20.16
N ALA A 104 13.57 5.89 -19.63
CA ALA A 104 14.17 6.42 -18.41
C ALA A 104 15.58 6.98 -18.74
N GLU A 105 16.64 6.48 -18.10
CA GLU A 105 18.04 6.87 -18.36
C GLU A 105 18.66 6.23 -19.62
N GLY A 106 17.84 5.65 -20.51
CA GLY A 106 18.33 4.89 -21.65
C GLY A 106 17.29 4.72 -22.76
N PRO A 107 17.61 3.91 -23.79
CA PRO A 107 16.69 3.65 -24.89
C PRO A 107 15.32 3.14 -24.41
N PRO A 108 14.24 3.39 -25.16
CA PRO A 108 12.93 2.87 -24.81
C PRO A 108 12.92 1.35 -24.70
N THR A 109 12.37 0.81 -23.61
CA THR A 109 12.27 -0.64 -23.37
C THR A 109 10.83 -1.07 -23.13
N PRO A 110 10.43 -2.27 -23.59
CA PRO A 110 9.11 -2.81 -23.28
C PRO A 110 9.03 -3.19 -21.81
N GLN A 111 7.90 -2.88 -21.18
CA GLN A 111 7.63 -3.11 -19.78
C GLN A 111 6.19 -3.58 -19.58
N THR A 112 5.97 -4.38 -18.54
CA THR A 112 4.61 -4.65 -18.03
C THR A 112 4.45 -3.94 -16.69
N ILE A 113 3.45 -3.07 -16.61
CA ILE A 113 3.07 -2.33 -15.40
C ILE A 113 1.78 -2.97 -14.86
N GLN A 114 1.71 -3.20 -13.55
CA GLN A 114 0.49 -3.62 -12.88
C GLN A 114 0.04 -2.52 -11.93
N LEU A 115 -1.25 -2.20 -12.02
CA LEU A 115 -1.93 -1.26 -11.14
C LEU A 115 -2.96 -2.05 -10.34
N SER A 116 -2.96 -1.86 -9.02
CA SER A 116 -4.01 -2.41 -8.16
C SER A 116 -4.50 -1.37 -7.16
N PHE A 117 -5.75 -1.50 -6.72
CA PHE A 117 -6.37 -0.52 -5.81
C PHE A 117 -6.62 -1.14 -4.44
N ALA A 118 -6.03 -0.54 -3.41
CA ALA A 118 -6.24 -0.91 -2.02
C ALA A 118 -7.31 -0.01 -1.42
N GLU A 119 -8.58 -0.45 -1.44
CA GLU A 119 -9.72 0.35 -0.97
C GLU A 119 -9.58 0.78 0.50
N SER A 120 -9.07 -0.10 1.37
CA SER A 120 -8.85 0.18 2.79
C SER A 120 -7.80 1.28 3.02
N ALA A 121 -6.77 1.32 2.16
CA ALA A 121 -5.70 2.32 2.23
C ALA A 121 -5.98 3.56 1.36
N ARG A 122 -7.05 3.53 0.56
CA ARG A 122 -7.40 4.58 -0.42
C ARG A 122 -6.23 4.93 -1.35
N ALA A 123 -5.50 3.91 -1.79
CA ALA A 123 -4.28 4.04 -2.58
C ALA A 123 -4.28 3.14 -3.83
N MET A 124 -3.50 3.53 -4.84
CA MET A 124 -3.14 2.72 -5.99
C MET A 124 -1.73 2.18 -5.78
N LEU A 125 -1.55 0.86 -5.81
CA LEU A 125 -0.24 0.22 -5.84
C LEU A 125 0.20 0.05 -7.30
N VAL A 126 1.36 0.58 -7.61
CA VAL A 126 2.04 0.44 -8.91
C VAL A 126 3.18 -0.54 -8.74
N SER A 127 3.27 -1.54 -9.62
CA SER A 127 4.40 -2.46 -9.69
C SER A 127 4.79 -2.75 -11.14
N GLY A 128 5.96 -3.36 -11.33
CA GLY A 128 6.54 -3.52 -12.66
C GLY A 128 7.05 -2.19 -13.20
N GLY A 129 7.34 -2.13 -14.51
CA GLY A 129 8.04 -0.98 -15.09
C GLY A 129 9.47 -0.80 -14.55
N PRO A 130 10.12 0.35 -14.83
CA PRO A 130 11.46 0.65 -14.36
C PRO A 130 11.54 1.19 -12.92
N TRP A 131 10.48 1.05 -12.11
CA TRP A 131 10.43 1.49 -10.71
C TRP A 131 10.21 0.31 -9.76
N ALA A 132 10.64 0.48 -8.51
CA ALA A 132 10.24 -0.43 -7.43
C ALA A 132 8.73 -0.29 -7.15
N PRO A 133 8.07 -1.34 -6.61
CA PRO A 133 6.67 -1.25 -6.24
C PRO A 133 6.40 -0.08 -5.27
N ILE A 134 5.36 0.71 -5.55
CA ILE A 134 5.05 1.94 -4.81
C ILE A 134 3.55 2.16 -4.65
N GLY A 135 3.13 2.55 -3.44
CA GLY A 135 1.77 2.99 -3.17
C GLY A 135 1.61 4.49 -3.44
N LEU A 136 0.58 4.87 -4.18
CA LEU A 136 0.27 6.24 -4.54
C LEU A 136 -1.13 6.63 -4.07
N ILE A 137 -1.25 7.84 -3.54
CA ILE A 137 -2.54 8.46 -3.22
C ILE A 137 -3.00 9.36 -4.36
N TYR A 138 -4.31 9.48 -4.51
CA TYR A 138 -4.91 10.31 -5.54
C TYR A 138 -4.86 11.80 -5.15
N CYS A 139 -4.30 12.62 -6.03
CA CYS A 139 -4.15 14.07 -5.84
C CYS A 139 -5.16 14.89 -6.69
N GLY A 140 -6.04 14.23 -7.43
CA GLY A 140 -7.07 14.86 -8.24
C GLY A 140 -6.96 14.58 -9.74
N PRO A 141 -7.92 15.09 -10.53
CA PRO A 141 -7.97 14.87 -11.97
C PRO A 141 -6.78 15.55 -12.66
N LEU A 142 -6.47 15.14 -13.90
CA LEU A 142 -5.59 15.91 -14.76
C LEU A 142 -6.15 17.34 -14.91
N GLN A 143 -5.27 18.35 -14.90
CA GLN A 143 -5.62 19.75 -15.14
C GLN A 143 -5.52 20.05 -16.63
#